data_AF-A0A932DU64-F1
#
_entry.id   AF-A0A932DU64-F1
#
_cell.length_a   1.000
_cell.length_b   1.000
_cell.length_c   1.000
_cell.angle_alpha   90.00
_cell.angle_beta   90.00
_cell.angle_gamma   90.00
#
_symmetry.space_group_name_H-M   'P 1'
#
loop_
_entity.id
_entity.type
_entity.pdbx_description
1 polymer ?
#
loop_
_entity_poly.entity_id
_entity_poly.type
_entity_poly.pdbx_seq_one_letter_code
_entity_poly.pdbx_strand_id
1 'polypeptide(L)'
;MGARAARRLGAGMVLILTLAEEESPDGPWTPLAGVEVVVYPYLPEVLADLEQVRQSARESGRQFETASARVQGVLRGYKKRLECGGPEGAGLVRRQVTDPMGVFVFEDLPSGEWLLVATRVTPYAATARRESRKRAAGRESRFLGPSGRGPAQEAEMWVARVPLGSGERRRLLLSDRARWLTGPLR
;
A
#
# COMPACT_ATOMS: atom_id res chain seq x y z
N MET A 1 25.57 10.56 15.87
CA MET A 1 24.49 10.67 16.89
C MET A 1 23.17 10.43 16.18
N GLY A 2 22.48 9.30 16.38
CA GLY A 2 21.22 9.07 15.64
C GLY A 2 20.51 7.73 15.85
N ALA A 3 20.68 7.05 16.99
CA ALA A 3 19.91 5.84 17.31
C ALA A 3 19.63 5.80 18.81
N ARG A 4 18.72 6.67 19.28
CA ARG A 4 18.21 6.63 20.65
C ARG A 4 16.77 7.12 20.67
N ALA A 5 15.84 6.24 20.31
CA ALA A 5 14.42 6.35 20.64
C ALA A 5 13.71 4.99 20.46
N ALA A 6 14.20 3.95 21.13
CA ALA A 6 13.44 2.73 21.32
C ALA A 6 13.54 2.36 22.81
N ARG A 7 12.78 3.05 23.67
CA ARG A 7 12.73 2.69 25.09
C ARG A 7 11.39 3.04 25.72
N ARG A 8 10.48 2.06 25.72
CA ARG A 8 9.92 1.39 26.90
C ARG A 8 8.76 0.50 26.44
N LEU A 9 8.92 -0.81 26.61
CA LEU A 9 7.83 -1.79 26.50
C LEU A 9 6.78 -1.44 27.57
N GLY A 10 5.68 -0.81 27.15
CA GLY A 10 4.55 -0.47 27.99
C GLY A 10 3.27 -0.60 27.17
N ALA A 11 2.39 -1.50 27.63
CA ALA A 11 1.05 -1.84 27.16
C ALA A 11 0.85 -1.81 25.63
N GLY A 12 0.67 -2.97 25.02
CA GLY A 12 0.50 -3.06 23.59
C GLY A 12 -0.61 -2.18 23.03
N MET A 13 -0.25 -1.41 22.01
CA MET A 13 -1.18 -0.51 21.33
C MET A 13 -1.89 -1.22 20.20
N VAL A 14 -3.12 -0.76 19.93
CA VAL A 14 -4.00 -1.32 18.92
C VAL A 14 -4.21 -0.28 17.83
N LEU A 15 -3.56 -0.50 16.69
CA LEU A 15 -3.85 0.26 15.47
C LEU A 15 -4.90 -0.53 14.68
N ILE A 16 -6.11 0.01 14.62
CA ILE A 16 -7.22 -0.53 13.85
C ILE A 16 -7.30 0.26 12.55
N LEU A 17 -7.35 -0.44 11.44
CA LEU A 17 -7.48 0.18 10.13
C LEU A 17 -8.70 -0.34 9.43
N THR A 18 -9.36 0.57 8.74
CA THR A 18 -10.45 0.26 7.83
C THR A 18 -10.05 0.79 6.47
N LEU A 19 -9.96 -0.10 5.49
CA LEU A 19 -9.86 0.31 4.09
C LEU A 19 -11.23 0.16 3.44
N ALA A 20 -11.65 1.19 2.72
CA ALA A 20 -12.91 1.17 2.00
C ALA A 20 -12.84 1.99 0.71
N GLU A 21 -13.51 1.52 -0.33
CA GLU A 21 -13.82 2.33 -1.52
C GLU A 21 -14.98 3.27 -1.19
N GLU A 22 -14.82 4.55 -1.53
CA GLU A 22 -15.88 5.55 -1.46
C GLU A 22 -16.53 5.64 -2.85
N GLU A 23 -17.67 4.97 -3.06
CA GLU A 23 -18.40 5.03 -4.35
C GLU A 23 -19.00 6.43 -4.62
N SER A 24 -19.25 7.23 -3.57
CA SER A 24 -19.82 8.59 -3.59
C SER A 24 -19.65 9.24 -2.21
N PRO A 25 -19.55 10.59 -2.09
CA PRO A 25 -19.51 11.28 -0.79
C PRO A 25 -20.63 10.92 0.21
N ASP A 26 -21.77 10.46 -0.29
CA ASP A 26 -22.92 10.02 0.52
C ASP A 26 -23.25 8.52 0.34
N GLY A 27 -22.40 7.77 -0.37
CA GLY A 27 -22.60 6.34 -0.66
C GLY A 27 -22.17 5.42 0.48
N PRO A 28 -22.65 4.16 0.50
CA PRO A 28 -22.15 3.16 1.44
C PRO A 28 -20.67 2.87 1.18
N TRP A 29 -19.89 2.78 2.24
CA TRP A 29 -18.48 2.38 2.18
C TRP A 29 -18.38 0.91 1.79
N THR A 30 -17.61 0.60 0.73
CA THR A 30 -17.33 -0.79 0.35
C THR A 30 -16.00 -1.23 0.95
N PRO A 31 -15.97 -2.18 1.91
CA PRO A 31 -14.71 -2.58 2.52
C PRO A 31 -13.74 -3.26 1.55
N LEU A 32 -12.45 -2.99 1.73
CA LEU A 32 -11.38 -3.56 0.90
C LEU A 32 -10.69 -4.73 1.61
N ALA A 33 -11.05 -5.95 1.19
CA ALA A 33 -10.43 -7.19 1.66
C ALA A 33 -9.12 -7.52 0.91
N GLY A 34 -8.25 -8.30 1.54
CA GLY A 34 -7.05 -8.84 0.90
C GLY A 34 -5.94 -7.81 0.64
N VAL A 35 -5.98 -6.65 1.30
CA VAL A 35 -4.95 -5.62 1.19
C VAL A 35 -3.81 -5.96 2.15
N GLU A 36 -2.59 -6.08 1.63
CA GLU A 36 -1.39 -6.25 2.46
C GLU A 36 -1.06 -4.92 3.11
N VAL A 37 -0.99 -4.89 4.44
CA VAL A 37 -0.54 -3.72 5.19
C VAL A 37 0.73 -4.04 5.95
N VAL A 38 1.72 -3.18 5.77
CA VAL A 38 2.99 -3.24 6.48
C VAL A 38 3.21 -1.92 7.21
N VAL A 39 3.60 -2.02 8.48
CA VAL A 39 4.06 -0.87 9.26
C VAL A 39 5.54 -0.98 9.54
N TYR A 40 6.20 0.17 9.48
CA TYR A 40 7.60 0.37 9.79
C TYR A 40 7.72 1.51 10.80
N PRO A 41 8.79 1.58 11.61
CA PRO A 41 9.11 2.81 12.30
C PRO A 41 9.19 3.97 11.30
N TYR A 42 8.73 5.15 11.69
CA TYR A 42 8.81 6.31 10.82
C TYR A 42 10.24 6.83 10.76
N LEU A 43 10.73 7.03 9.54
CA LEU A 43 11.93 7.80 9.26
C LEU A 43 11.62 8.80 8.15
N PRO A 44 11.88 10.11 8.34
CA PRO A 44 11.54 11.12 7.36
C PRO A 44 12.27 10.92 6.03
N GLU A 45 13.48 10.38 6.05
CA GLU A 45 14.27 10.09 4.84
C GLU A 45 13.60 9.00 4.01
N VAL A 46 13.04 7.97 4.65
CA VAL A 46 12.32 6.90 3.95
C VAL A 46 11.05 7.43 3.30
N LEU A 47 10.29 8.28 4.00
CA LEU A 47 9.11 8.92 3.40
C LEU A 47 9.51 9.83 2.22
N ALA A 48 10.60 10.58 2.34
CA ALA A 48 11.11 11.42 1.27
C ALA A 48 11.53 10.61 0.04
N ASP A 49 12.23 9.49 0.23
CA ASP A 49 12.61 8.57 -0.86
C ASP A 49 11.37 8.02 -1.59
N LEU A 50 10.34 7.61 -0.84
CA LEU A 50 9.07 7.17 -1.42
C LEU A 50 8.42 8.31 -2.23
N GLU A 51 8.32 9.50 -1.66
CA GLU A 51 7.75 10.67 -2.33
C GLU A 51 8.47 11.03 -3.63
N GLN A 52 9.79 10.93 -3.65
CA GLN A 52 10.58 11.13 -4.86
C GLN A 52 10.23 10.07 -5.94
N VAL A 53 10.05 8.81 -5.54
CA VAL A 53 9.59 7.76 -6.47
C VAL A 53 8.21 8.12 -7.05
N ARG A 54 7.26 8.55 -6.21
CA ARG A 54 5.92 8.96 -6.66
C ARG A 54 5.96 10.13 -7.63
N GLN A 55 6.77 11.16 -7.37
CA GLN A 55 6.90 12.33 -8.24
C GLN A 55 7.42 11.92 -9.63
N SER A 56 8.48 11.11 -9.69
CA SER A 56 9.04 10.62 -10.95
C SER A 56 8.06 9.77 -11.78
N ALA A 57 7.14 9.07 -11.11
CA ALA A 57 6.11 8.26 -11.75
C ALA A 57 5.02 9.12 -12.39
N ARG A 58 4.63 10.24 -11.75
CA ARG A 58 3.65 11.19 -12.30
C ARG A 58 4.17 11.91 -13.54
N GLU A 59 5.45 12.23 -13.55
CA GLU A 59 6.11 12.88 -14.69
C GLU A 59 6.28 11.94 -15.90
N SER A 60 6.20 10.62 -15.67
CA SER A 60 6.32 9.60 -16.72
C SER A 60 5.11 8.65 -16.73
N GLY A 61 4.04 9.06 -17.43
CA GLY A 61 2.75 8.33 -17.51
C GLY A 61 2.76 6.88 -18.03
N ARG A 62 3.93 6.23 -18.17
CA ARG A 62 4.11 4.84 -18.60
C ARG A 62 4.94 3.96 -17.65
N GLN A 63 5.40 4.43 -16.49
CA GLN A 63 6.38 3.70 -15.67
C GLN A 63 5.88 3.26 -14.27
N PHE A 64 4.60 2.94 -14.11
CA PHE A 64 4.08 2.46 -12.81
C PHE A 64 4.83 1.21 -12.29
N GLU A 65 5.09 0.21 -13.14
CA GLU A 65 5.84 -0.99 -12.74
C GLU A 65 7.23 -0.64 -12.20
N THR A 66 7.95 0.25 -12.88
CA THR A 66 9.24 0.76 -12.42
C THR A 66 9.11 1.49 -11.09
N ALA A 67 8.08 2.32 -10.91
CA ALA A 67 7.83 3.04 -9.67
C ALA A 67 7.50 2.07 -8.52
N SER A 68 6.61 1.10 -8.76
CA SER A 68 6.28 0.04 -7.81
C SER A 68 7.53 -0.76 -7.42
N ALA A 69 8.35 -1.17 -8.38
CA ALA A 69 9.62 -1.85 -8.11
C ALA A 69 10.59 -1.00 -7.28
N ARG A 70 10.66 0.32 -7.54
CA ARG A 70 11.47 1.27 -6.75
C ARG A 70 10.95 1.45 -5.33
N VAL A 71 9.63 1.60 -5.14
CA VAL A 71 8.99 1.63 -3.81
C VAL A 71 9.36 0.38 -3.02
N GLN A 72 9.19 -0.80 -3.62
CA GLN A 72 9.54 -2.07 -3.00
C GLN A 72 11.05 -2.17 -2.71
N GLY A 73 11.90 -1.59 -3.55
CA GLY A 73 13.34 -1.44 -3.32
C GLY A 73 13.67 -0.61 -2.08
N VAL A 74 13.06 0.57 -1.95
CA VAL A 74 13.23 1.47 -0.79
C VAL A 74 12.80 0.76 0.49
N LEU A 75 11.63 0.13 0.50
CA LEU A 75 11.09 -0.56 1.68
C LEU A 75 11.91 -1.80 2.07
N ARG A 76 12.37 -2.61 1.10
CA ARG A 76 13.28 -3.73 1.38
C ARG A 76 14.62 -3.25 1.93
N GLY A 77 15.18 -2.18 1.35
CA GLY A 77 16.41 -1.57 1.84
C GLY A 77 16.25 -1.08 3.27
N TYR A 78 15.12 -0.43 3.58
CA TYR A 78 14.82 0.02 4.93
C TYR A 78 14.66 -1.13 5.92
N LYS A 79 13.86 -2.14 5.58
CA LYS A 79 13.71 -3.35 6.39
C LYS A 79 15.06 -3.99 6.71
N LYS A 80 15.92 -4.15 5.70
CA LYS A 80 17.27 -4.69 5.88
C LYS A 80 18.12 -3.85 6.85
N ARG A 81 18.02 -2.51 6.79
CA ARG A 81 18.72 -1.62 7.75
C ARG A 81 18.24 -1.83 9.17
N LEU A 82 16.93 -2.01 9.37
CA LEU A 82 16.35 -2.30 10.69
C LEU A 82 16.87 -3.64 11.24
N GLU A 83 16.89 -4.67 10.39
CA GLU A 83 17.38 -6.01 10.76
C GLU A 83 18.87 -6.02 11.11
N CYS A 84 19.70 -5.30 10.34
CA CYS A 84 21.14 -5.14 10.64
C CYS A 84 21.40 -4.38 11.95
N GLY A 85 20.44 -3.60 12.44
CA GLY A 85 20.52 -2.89 13.72
C GLY A 85 20.35 -3.79 14.95
N GLY A 86 19.99 -5.07 14.77
CA GLY A 86 19.82 -6.05 15.83
C GLY A 86 18.39 -6.61 15.92
N PRO A 87 18.16 -7.58 16.83
CA PRO A 87 16.88 -8.28 16.95
C PRO A 87 15.71 -7.34 17.32
N GLU A 88 15.98 -6.27 18.07
CA GLU A 88 14.98 -5.24 18.37
C GLU A 88 14.44 -4.58 17.09
N GLY A 89 15.32 -4.27 16.12
CA GLY A 89 14.94 -3.64 14.86
C GLY A 89 14.20 -4.58 13.91
N ALA A 90 14.61 -5.85 13.84
CA ALA A 90 13.88 -6.88 13.09
C ALA A 90 12.44 -7.04 13.61
N GLY A 91 12.28 -6.92 14.93
CA GLY A 91 11.01 -6.93 15.63
C GLY A 91 10.20 -5.64 15.48
N LEU A 92 10.53 -4.67 14.64
CA LEU A 92 9.70 -3.47 14.44
C LEU A 92 8.86 -3.50 13.18
N VAL A 93 9.19 -4.31 12.18
CA VAL A 93 8.35 -4.43 10.98
C VAL A 93 7.21 -5.40 11.27
N ARG A 94 5.97 -4.98 11.02
CA ARG A 94 4.78 -5.82 11.18
C ARG A 94 3.97 -5.83 9.91
N ARG A 95 3.40 -6.99 9.58
CA ARG A 95 2.56 -7.18 8.41
C ARG A 95 1.23 -7.80 8.81
N GLN A 96 0.15 -7.33 8.21
CA GLN A 96 -1.19 -7.90 8.28
C GLN A 96 -1.84 -7.87 6.89
N VAL A 97 -2.97 -8.55 6.76
CA VAL A 97 -3.84 -8.48 5.59
C VAL A 97 -5.25 -8.10 6.06
N THR A 98 -5.94 -7.22 5.34
CA THR A 98 -7.34 -6.88 5.67
C THR A 98 -8.26 -8.08 5.51
N ASP A 99 -9.17 -8.25 6.47
CA ASP A 99 -10.23 -9.26 6.43
C ASP A 99 -11.34 -8.90 5.42
N PRO A 100 -12.38 -9.74 5.24
CA PRO A 100 -13.51 -9.44 4.36
C PRO A 100 -14.28 -8.15 4.69
N MET A 101 -14.18 -7.65 5.93
CA MET A 101 -14.77 -6.38 6.37
C MET A 101 -13.81 -5.20 6.19
N GLY A 102 -12.68 -5.40 5.49
CA GLY A 102 -11.67 -4.37 5.26
C GLY A 102 -10.92 -3.96 6.53
N VAL A 103 -11.01 -4.76 7.58
CA VAL A 103 -10.44 -4.48 8.90
C VAL A 103 -9.17 -5.30 9.12
N PHE A 104 -8.20 -4.71 9.82
CA PHE A 104 -7.13 -5.45 10.47
C PHE A 104 -6.66 -4.70 11.70
N VAL A 105 -5.88 -5.41 12.52
CA VAL A 105 -5.39 -4.92 13.79
C VAL A 105 -3.91 -5.24 13.93
N PHE A 106 -3.12 -4.22 14.28
CA PHE A 106 -1.80 -4.40 14.86
C PHE A 106 -1.89 -4.21 16.37
N GLU A 107 -1.59 -5.26 17.11
CA GLU A 107 -1.46 -5.23 18.57
C GLU A 107 0.01 -5.07 18.96
N ASP A 108 0.25 -4.67 20.21
CA ASP A 108 1.59 -4.59 20.77
C ASP A 108 2.59 -3.68 20.03
N LEU A 109 2.10 -2.68 19.27
CA LEU A 109 2.98 -1.66 18.69
C LEU A 109 3.52 -0.73 19.79
N PRO A 110 4.83 -0.43 19.82
CA PRO A 110 5.39 0.61 20.68
C PRO A 110 4.89 2.02 20.33
N SER A 111 4.89 2.91 21.33
CA SER A 111 4.52 4.31 21.14
C SER A 111 5.58 4.99 20.30
N GLY A 112 5.16 5.84 19.37
CA GLY A 112 6.06 6.51 18.46
C GLY A 112 5.40 6.82 17.14
N GLU A 113 6.22 7.16 16.16
CA GLU A 113 5.79 7.48 14.82
C GLU A 113 5.98 6.26 13.92
N TRP A 114 4.95 5.93 13.15
CA TRP A 114 4.94 4.77 12.27
C TRP A 114 4.70 5.21 10.83
N LEU A 115 5.40 4.56 9.89
CA LEU A 115 5.11 4.61 8.47
C LEU A 115 4.26 3.39 8.11
N LEU A 116 3.04 3.65 7.65
CA LEU A 116 2.15 2.63 7.12
C LEU A 116 2.24 2.60 5.60
N VAL A 117 2.35 1.39 5.05
CA VAL A 117 2.23 1.12 3.61
C VAL A 117 1.20 0.03 3.41
N ALA A 118 0.11 0.34 2.71
CA ALA A 118 -0.88 -0.65 2.28
C ALA A 118 -0.76 -0.86 0.77
N THR A 119 -0.82 -2.11 0.32
CA THR A 119 -0.75 -2.50 -1.09
C THR A 119 -1.88 -3.46 -1.42
N ARG A 120 -2.71 -3.09 -2.38
CA ARG A 120 -3.75 -3.94 -2.96
C ARG A 120 -3.35 -4.26 -4.39
N VAL A 121 -3.48 -5.52 -4.78
CA VAL A 121 -3.33 -5.95 -6.17
C VAL A 121 -4.63 -6.61 -6.60
N THR A 122 -5.29 -6.03 -7.59
CA THR A 122 -6.53 -6.55 -8.14
C THR A 122 -6.31 -7.06 -9.56
N PRO A 123 -7.01 -8.12 -9.99
CA PRO A 123 -7.07 -8.45 -11.39
C PRO A 123 -7.74 -7.31 -12.15
N TYR A 124 -7.18 -6.90 -13.28
CA TYR A 124 -7.74 -5.87 -14.15
C TYR A 124 -9.03 -6.40 -14.76
N ALA A 125 -10.17 -6.09 -14.14
CA ALA A 125 -11.47 -6.42 -14.70
C ALA A 125 -11.69 -5.52 -15.93
N ALA A 126 -11.56 -6.10 -17.13
CA ALA A 126 -11.83 -5.45 -18.41
C ALA A 126 -13.33 -5.08 -18.62
N THR A 127 -14.10 -4.86 -17.55
CA THR A 127 -15.54 -4.63 -17.57
C THR A 127 -15.90 -3.16 -17.79
N ALA A 128 -15.08 -2.20 -17.37
CA ALA A 128 -15.40 -0.77 -17.52
C ALA A 128 -15.19 -0.20 -18.95
N ARG A 129 -14.44 -0.89 -19.82
CA ARG A 129 -14.16 -0.41 -21.19
C ARG A 129 -14.88 -1.17 -22.29
N ARG A 130 -15.75 -2.12 -21.93
CA ARG A 130 -16.45 -2.98 -22.90
C ARG A 130 -17.73 -2.35 -23.46
N GLU A 131 -18.30 -1.35 -22.79
CA GLU A 131 -19.49 -0.65 -23.29
C GLU A 131 -19.18 0.40 -24.37
N SER A 132 -18.01 1.03 -24.35
CA SER A 132 -17.63 2.02 -25.36
C SER A 132 -17.08 1.41 -26.66
N ARG A 133 -16.70 0.12 -26.67
CA ARG A 133 -16.13 -0.54 -27.86
C ARG A 133 -17.11 -1.41 -28.65
N LYS A 134 -18.30 -1.69 -28.11
CA LYS A 134 -19.32 -2.51 -28.83
C LYS A 134 -20.01 -1.79 -29.98
N ARG A 135 -19.70 -0.52 -30.25
CA ARG A 135 -20.23 0.21 -31.43
C ARG A 135 -19.25 0.33 -32.61
N ALA A 136 -18.02 -0.16 -32.49
CA ALA A 136 -17.03 -0.03 -33.55
C ALA A 136 -16.13 -1.27 -33.65
N ALA A 137 -16.48 -2.17 -34.57
CA ALA A 137 -15.59 -3.03 -35.37
C ALA A 137 -16.24 -4.39 -35.66
N GLY A 138 -17.05 -4.42 -36.71
CA GLY A 138 -17.02 -5.56 -37.61
C GLY A 138 -15.68 -5.59 -38.36
N ARG A 139 -15.35 -6.77 -38.88
CA ARG A 139 -14.15 -7.18 -39.64
C ARG A 139 -12.90 -7.60 -38.85
N GLU A 140 -12.68 -8.91 -38.93
CA GLU A 140 -11.42 -9.61 -39.20
C GLU A 140 -10.16 -9.24 -38.41
N SER A 141 -9.77 -10.16 -37.53
CA SER A 141 -8.35 -10.50 -37.33
C SER A 141 -8.25 -11.95 -36.85
N ARG A 142 -7.99 -12.85 -37.80
CA ARG A 142 -7.12 -14.01 -37.56
C ARG A 142 -5.68 -13.47 -37.47
N PHE A 143 -4.80 -14.26 -36.86
CA PHE A 143 -3.38 -14.01 -36.63
C PHE A 143 -3.07 -13.24 -35.33
N LEU A 144 -2.96 -14.01 -34.24
CA LEU A 144 -1.77 -14.16 -33.38
C LEU A 144 -2.17 -15.08 -32.22
N GLY A 145 -1.44 -16.19 -32.01
CA GLY A 145 -1.65 -17.09 -30.88
C GLY A 145 -1.44 -16.38 -29.53
N PRO A 146 -1.93 -16.94 -28.42
CA PRO A 146 -1.91 -16.27 -27.12
C PRO A 146 -0.46 -16.06 -26.69
N SER A 147 0.01 -14.81 -26.79
CA SER A 147 1.25 -14.39 -26.15
C SER A 147 1.03 -14.56 -24.65
N GLY A 148 1.90 -15.35 -24.02
CA GLY A 148 1.85 -15.70 -22.59
C GLY A 148 2.10 -14.51 -21.67
N ARG A 149 1.22 -13.51 -21.68
CA ARG A 149 1.09 -12.51 -20.62
C ARG A 149 0.04 -13.02 -19.65
N GLY A 150 0.41 -13.04 -18.36
CA GLY A 150 -0.55 -13.26 -17.29
C GLY A 150 -1.71 -12.26 -17.35
N PRO A 151 -2.79 -12.50 -16.60
CA PRO A 151 -3.90 -11.55 -16.53
C PRO A 151 -3.35 -10.19 -16.09
N ALA A 152 -3.71 -9.13 -16.82
CA ALA A 152 -3.37 -7.77 -16.41
C ALA A 152 -3.89 -7.53 -14.97
N GLN A 153 -3.08 -6.88 -14.14
CA GLN A 153 -3.42 -6.52 -12.77
C GLN A 153 -3.34 -5.01 -12.60
N GLU A 154 -3.96 -4.49 -11.56
CA GLU A 154 -3.81 -3.12 -11.09
C GLU A 154 -3.33 -3.15 -9.65
N ALA A 155 -2.33 -2.33 -9.33
CA ALA A 155 -1.89 -2.15 -7.96
C ALA A 155 -2.21 -0.75 -7.46
N GLU A 156 -2.68 -0.71 -6.23
CA GLU A 156 -3.03 0.47 -5.48
C GLU A 156 -2.20 0.49 -4.21
N MET A 157 -1.59 1.63 -3.92
CA MET A 157 -0.76 1.81 -2.74
C MET A 157 -1.24 3.00 -1.92
N TRP A 158 -1.23 2.84 -0.60
CA TRP A 158 -1.42 3.91 0.37
C TRP A 158 -0.17 4.04 1.22
N VAL A 159 0.22 5.28 1.50
CA VAL A 159 1.36 5.60 2.37
C VAL A 159 0.89 6.65 3.36
N ALA A 160 1.04 6.37 4.66
CA ALA A 160 0.60 7.28 5.73
C ALA A 160 1.59 7.30 6.89
N ARG A 161 1.79 8.48 7.48
CA ARG A 161 2.43 8.63 8.79
C ARG A 161 1.37 8.49 9.87
N VAL A 162 1.64 7.66 10.87
CA VAL A 162 0.73 7.36 11.97
C VAL A 162 1.45 7.58 13.30
N PRO A 163 1.22 8.72 13.97
CA PRO A 163 1.62 8.88 15.37
C PRO A 163 0.84 7.88 16.23
N LEU A 164 1.47 7.28 17.24
CA LEU A 164 0.80 6.46 18.26
C LEU A 164 1.24 6.94 19.65
N GLY A 165 0.30 7.51 20.40
CA GLY A 165 0.48 7.85 21.81
C GLY A 165 0.41 6.61 22.72
N SER A 166 0.94 6.74 23.94
CA SER A 166 0.91 5.65 24.92
C SER A 166 -0.53 5.25 25.28
N GLY A 167 -0.84 3.95 25.19
CA GLY A 167 -2.17 3.40 25.49
C GLY A 167 -3.26 3.80 24.49
N GLU A 168 -2.89 4.45 23.39
CA GLU A 168 -3.84 4.92 22.39
C GLU A 168 -4.34 3.76 21.53
N ARG A 169 -5.66 3.76 21.25
CA ARG A 169 -6.23 3.02 20.13
C ARG A 169 -6.49 4.01 19.00
N ARG A 170 -5.80 3.82 17.88
CA ARG A 170 -5.95 4.70 16.72
C ARG A 170 -6.73 4.00 15.62
N ARG A 171 -7.67 4.72 15.02
CA ARG A 171 -8.40 4.30 13.82
C ARG A 171 -7.92 5.10 12.63
N LEU A 172 -7.54 4.44 11.55
CA LEU A 172 -7.21 5.09 10.29
C LEU A 172 -8.14 4.57 9.19
N LEU A 173 -8.78 5.51 8.50
CA LEU A 173 -9.54 5.24 7.28
C LEU A 173 -8.63 5.48 6.07
N LEU A 174 -8.44 4.44 5.26
CA LEU A 174 -7.70 4.52 4.01
C LEU A 174 -8.70 4.34 2.87
N SER A 175 -9.11 5.46 2.29
CA SER A 175 -10.04 5.49 1.17
C SER A 175 -9.33 5.48 -0.17
N ASP A 176 -10.08 5.21 -1.23
CA ASP A 176 -9.61 5.32 -2.60
C ASP A 176 -9.08 6.74 -2.94
N ARG A 177 -9.61 7.80 -2.33
CA ARG A 177 -9.09 9.17 -2.48
C ARG A 177 -7.73 9.39 -1.84
N ALA A 178 -7.39 8.60 -0.82
CA ALA A 178 -6.09 8.64 -0.15
C ALA A 178 -5.02 7.80 -0.88
N ARG A 179 -5.33 7.26 -2.08
CA ARG A 179 -4.36 6.50 -2.88
C ARG A 179 -3.13 7.33 -3.18
N TRP A 180 -2.00 6.78 -2.77
CA TRP A 180 -0.70 7.41 -2.93
C TRP A 180 -0.10 7.11 -4.30
N LEU A 181 -0.27 5.89 -4.81
CA LEU A 181 0.13 5.47 -6.15
C LEU A 181 -0.87 4.43 -6.69
N THR A 182 -1.22 4.51 -7.98
CA THR A 182 -2.10 3.53 -8.64
C THR A 182 -1.66 3.29 -10.07
N GLY A 183 -1.80 2.07 -10.57
CA GLY A 183 -1.50 1.76 -11.96
C GLY A 183 -1.35 0.26 -12.28
N PRO A 184 -1.17 -0.06 -13.58
CA PRO A 184 -1.16 -1.43 -14.03
C PRO A 184 0.11 -2.19 -13.62
N LEU A 185 -0.05 -3.46 -13.25
CA LEU A 185 1.00 -4.48 -13.14
C LEU A 185 0.82 -5.51 -14.27
N ARG A 186 1.91 -5.89 -14.94
CA ARG A 186 1.94 -6.90 -16.01
C ARG A 186 2.90 -8.03 -15.75
#